data_AF-R9SJ26-F1
#
_entry.id   AF-R9SJ26-F1
#
_cell.length_a   1.000
_cell.length_b   1.000
_cell.length_c   1.000
_cell.angle_alpha   90.00
_cell.angle_beta   90.00
_cell.angle_gamma   90.00
#
_symmetry.space_group_name_H-M   'P 1'
#
loop_
_entity.id
_entity.type
_entity.pdbx_description
1 polymer ?
#
loop_
_entity_poly.entity_id
_entity_poly.type
_entity_poly.pdbx_seq_one_letter_code
_entity_poly.pdbx_strand_id
1 'polypeptide(L)'
;MSLKEKINKYTDFKTHKEIVFGSRIVVENKDIYPIYEIKIRSFKNIVPEASINPIGLFFKEKNQKKYEYYIQFIDKTYMEYKGEISKAYYDEFKENISF
;
A
#
# COMPACT_ATOMS: atom_id res chain seq x y z
N MET A 1 26.01 22.03 -26.74
CA MET A 1 25.06 21.25 -25.93
C MET A 1 23.78 22.05 -25.78
N SER A 2 22.66 21.56 -26.30
CA SER A 2 21.36 22.23 -26.29
C SER A 2 20.66 22.12 -24.94
N LEU A 3 19.69 23.01 -24.67
CA LEU A 3 18.85 22.95 -23.46
C LEU A 3 18.08 21.62 -23.36
N LYS A 4 17.69 21.05 -24.51
CA LYS A 4 17.02 19.75 -24.64
C LYS A 4 17.94 18.60 -24.21
N GLU A 5 19.23 18.70 -24.50
CA GLU A 5 20.25 17.73 -24.06
C GLU A 5 20.58 17.87 -22.57
N LYS A 6 20.50 19.08 -21.99
CA LYS A 6 20.59 19.26 -20.54
C LYS A 6 19.40 18.62 -19.82
N ILE A 7 18.18 18.82 -20.31
CA ILE A 7 16.95 18.27 -19.70
C ILE A 7 16.93 16.73 -19.77
N ASN A 8 17.30 16.14 -20.91
CA ASN A 8 17.38 14.68 -21.07
C ASN A 8 18.53 14.02 -20.28
N LYS A 9 19.48 14.79 -19.72
CA LYS A 9 20.57 14.27 -18.89
C LYS A 9 20.17 14.09 -17.41
N TYR A 10 19.00 14.59 -16.99
CA TYR A 10 18.51 14.55 -15.61
C TYR A 10 17.29 13.63 -15.39
N THR A 11 16.83 12.92 -16.42
CA THR A 11 15.64 12.06 -16.37
C THR A 11 15.99 10.60 -16.07
N ASP A 12 16.55 10.33 -14.89
CA ASP A 12 16.71 8.95 -14.41
C ASP A 12 16.22 8.81 -12.97
N PHE A 13 15.03 9.35 -12.72
CA PHE A 13 14.31 9.12 -11.48
C PHE A 13 13.56 7.80 -11.57
N LYS A 14 13.85 6.87 -10.65
CA LYS A 14 13.03 5.67 -10.45
C LYS A 14 12.04 5.93 -9.33
N THR A 15 10.77 5.61 -9.56
CA THR A 15 9.72 5.71 -8.55
C THR A 15 9.32 4.30 -8.14
N HIS A 16 9.56 3.96 -6.87
CA HIS A 16 8.99 2.78 -6.22
C HIS A 16 7.66 3.17 -5.59
N LYS A 17 6.65 2.32 -5.74
CA LYS A 17 5.35 2.45 -5.09
C LYS A 17 4.95 1.10 -4.53
N GLU A 18 4.50 1.08 -3.29
CA GLU A 18 4.12 -0.15 -2.62
C GLU A 18 2.95 0.10 -1.68
N ILE A 19 2.05 -0.88 -1.61
CA ILE A 19 0.95 -0.91 -0.64
C ILE A 19 1.43 -1.73 0.55
N VAL A 20 1.36 -1.14 1.73
CA VAL A 20 1.82 -1.77 2.97
C VAL A 20 0.69 -1.78 3.99
N PHE A 21 0.53 -2.92 4.67
CA PHE A 21 -0.38 -3.05 5.80
C PHE A 21 0.35 -2.70 7.10
N GLY A 22 -0.26 -1.83 7.89
CA GLY A 22 0.21 -1.49 9.22
C GLY A 22 0.00 -2.62 10.22
N SER A 23 0.49 -2.41 11.44
CA SER A 23 0.29 -3.35 12.54
C SER A 23 -1.19 -3.65 12.78
N ARG A 24 -1.50 -4.93 13.05
CA ARG A 24 -2.85 -5.40 13.40
C ARG A 24 -3.32 -4.71 14.67
N ILE A 25 -4.52 -4.13 14.61
CA ILE A 25 -5.26 -3.60 15.74
C ILE A 25 -6.46 -4.52 15.97
N VAL A 26 -6.66 -5.00 17.19
CA VAL A 26 -7.79 -5.89 17.54
C VAL A 26 -8.81 -5.12 18.33
N VAL A 27 -10.05 -5.08 17.84
CA VAL A 27 -11.20 -4.46 18.51
C VAL A 27 -12.36 -5.45 18.45
N GLU A 28 -12.80 -5.95 19.60
CA GLU A 28 -13.87 -6.95 19.69
C GLU A 28 -13.62 -8.18 18.80
N ASN A 29 -14.50 -8.44 17.83
CA ASN A 29 -14.40 -9.53 16.84
C ASN A 29 -13.76 -9.10 15.51
N LYS A 30 -13.07 -7.94 15.48
CA LYS A 30 -12.50 -7.32 14.28
C LYS A 30 -10.99 -7.18 14.38
N ASP A 31 -10.32 -7.63 13.32
CA ASP A 31 -8.94 -7.29 13.03
C ASP A 31 -8.92 -6.12 12.05
N ILE A 32 -8.21 -5.06 12.41
CA ILE A 32 -8.11 -3.82 11.64
C ILE A 32 -6.65 -3.62 11.26
N TYR A 33 -6.39 -3.42 9.96
CA TYR A 33 -5.07 -3.16 9.42
C TYR A 33 -5.09 -1.80 8.72
N PRO A 34 -4.37 -0.79 9.22
CA PRO A 34 -4.15 0.43 8.46
C PRO A 34 -3.48 0.13 7.12
N ILE A 35 -3.83 0.85 6.07
CA ILE A 35 -3.28 0.66 4.73
C ILE A 35 -2.58 1.94 4.32
N TYR A 36 -1.34 1.80 3.84
CA TYR A 36 -0.53 2.92 3.39
C TYR A 36 0.00 2.66 1.98
N GLU A 37 0.15 3.73 1.21
CA GLU A 37 1.00 3.72 0.03
C GLU A 37 2.33 4.37 0.40
N ILE A 38 3.43 3.63 0.20
CA ILE A 38 4.77 4.17 0.32
C ILE A 38 5.26 4.50 -1.09
N LYS A 39 5.58 5.78 -1.34
CA LYS A 39 6.23 6.23 -2.56
C LYS A 39 7.67 6.62 -2.24
N ILE A 40 8.62 6.06 -2.98
CA ILE A 40 10.04 6.41 -2.86
C ILE A 40 10.54 6.81 -4.25
N ARG A 41 11.02 8.04 -4.38
CA ARG A 41 11.68 8.51 -5.58
C ARG A 41 13.18 8.46 -5.36
N SER A 42 13.88 7.73 -6.22
CA SER A 42 15.32 7.54 -6.15
C SER A 42 16.02 8.11 -7.38
N PHE A 43 17.24 8.60 -7.17
CA PHE A 43 18.16 9.01 -8.23
C PHE A 43 19.55 8.44 -7.90
N LYS A 44 20.01 7.50 -8.72
CA LYS A 44 21.20 6.67 -8.41
C LYS A 44 21.05 6.00 -7.03
N ASN A 45 21.93 6.31 -6.07
CA ASN A 45 21.93 5.73 -4.71
C ASN A 45 21.35 6.69 -3.67
N ILE A 46 20.65 7.75 -4.09
CA ILE A 46 20.09 8.77 -3.20
C ILE A 46 18.56 8.64 -3.25
N VAL A 47 17.93 8.79 -2.09
CA VAL A 47 16.47 8.92 -1.93
C VAL A 47 16.15 10.39 -1.66
N PRO A 48 15.94 11.21 -2.71
CA PRO A 48 15.59 12.62 -2.53
C PRO A 48 14.18 12.84 -1.97
N GLU A 49 13.26 11.89 -2.15
CA GLU A 49 11.86 12.06 -1.75
C GLU A 49 11.26 10.72 -1.34
N ALA A 50 10.57 10.71 -0.19
CA ALA A 50 9.77 9.60 0.28
C ALA A 50 8.50 10.14 0.92
N SER A 51 7.37 9.47 0.67
CA SER A 51 6.07 9.83 1.26
C SER A 51 5.33 8.58 1.68
N ILE A 52 4.61 8.67 2.80
CA ILE A 52 3.65 7.67 3.25
C ILE A 52 2.26 8.30 3.17
N ASN A 53 1.40 7.76 2.31
CA ASN A 53 0.04 8.25 2.13
C ASN A 53 -0.94 7.26 2.79
N PRO A 54 -1.71 7.66 3.80
CA PRO A 54 -2.77 6.83 4.35
C PRO A 54 -3.84 6.58 3.29
N ILE A 55 -4.10 5.30 2.98
CA ILE A 55 -5.13 4.90 2.02
C ILE A 55 -6.46 4.66 2.74
N GLY A 56 -6.41 3.89 3.82
CA GLY A 56 -7.62 3.37 4.44
C GLY A 56 -7.36 2.38 5.56
N LEU A 57 -8.41 1.65 5.91
CA LEU A 57 -8.41 0.59 6.90
C LEU A 57 -8.97 -0.68 6.24
N PHE A 58 -8.26 -1.79 6.40
CA PHE A 58 -8.72 -3.12 6.03
C PHE A 58 -9.28 -3.80 7.27
N PHE A 59 -10.49 -4.32 7.17
CA PHE A 59 -11.18 -5.02 8.25
C PHE A 59 -11.31 -6.49 7.90
N LYS A 60 -11.00 -7.34 8.86
CA LYS A 60 -11.36 -8.76 8.87
C LYS A 60 -12.24 -8.99 10.09
N GLU A 61 -13.51 -9.27 9.85
CA GLU A 61 -14.49 -9.51 10.90
C GLU A 61 -14.84 -11.00 10.96
N LYS A 62 -14.83 -11.58 12.17
CA LYS A 62 -15.31 -12.95 12.37
C LYS A 62 -16.80 -12.92 12.69
N ASN A 63 -17.60 -13.42 11.75
CA ASN A 63 -19.04 -13.54 11.92
C ASN A 63 -19.45 -15.02 11.89
N GLN A 64 -19.91 -15.52 13.04
CA GLN A 64 -20.22 -16.94 13.27
C GLN A 64 -19.06 -17.88 12.89
N LYS A 65 -19.12 -18.49 11.69
CA LYS A 65 -18.16 -19.45 11.14
C LYS A 65 -17.40 -18.94 9.91
N LYS A 66 -17.60 -17.69 9.51
CA LYS A 66 -16.97 -17.11 8.31
C LYS A 66 -16.22 -15.83 8.66
N TYR A 67 -15.19 -15.54 7.88
CA TYR A 67 -14.52 -14.25 7.92
C TYR A 67 -15.08 -13.38 6.79
N GLU A 68 -15.45 -12.16 7.14
CA GLU A 68 -15.89 -11.13 6.22
C GLU A 68 -14.80 -10.06 6.13
N TYR A 69 -14.60 -9.50 4.92
CA TYR A 69 -13.50 -8.58 4.64
C TYR A 69 -14.02 -7.28 4.05
N TYR A 70 -13.56 -6.15 4.58
CA TYR A 70 -14.00 -4.82 4.15
C TYR A 70 -12.82 -3.87 4.06
N ILE A 71 -12.91 -2.87 3.18
CA ILE A 71 -11.93 -1.81 3.06
C ILE A 71 -12.67 -0.48 3.19
N GLN A 72 -12.30 0.31 4.19
CA GLN A 72 -12.74 1.69 4.35
C GLN A 72 -11.64 2.60 3.82
N PHE A 73 -11.91 3.29 2.72
CA PHE A 73 -10.99 4.27 2.17
C PHE A 73 -11.11 5.60 2.92
N ILE A 74 -9.97 6.17 3.31
CA ILE A 74 -9.85 7.55 3.80
C ILE A 74 -9.88 8.50 2.59
N ASP A 75 -9.10 8.18 1.55
CA ASP A 75 -9.11 8.88 0.27
C ASP A 75 -9.80 8.02 -0.80
N LYS A 76 -10.91 8.53 -1.33
CA LYS A 76 -11.73 7.81 -2.33
C LYS A 76 -11.02 7.60 -3.66
N THR A 77 -9.95 8.34 -3.96
CA THR A 77 -9.15 8.11 -5.18
C THR A 77 -8.58 6.69 -5.21
N TYR A 78 -8.33 6.08 -4.05
CA TYR A 78 -7.79 4.73 -3.98
C TYR A 78 -8.83 3.61 -4.14
N MET A 79 -10.12 3.95 -4.28
CA MET A 79 -11.18 2.94 -4.46
C MET A 79 -10.99 2.09 -5.71
N GLU A 80 -10.39 2.64 -6.77
CA GLU A 80 -10.08 1.90 -8.00
C GLU A 80 -9.07 0.77 -7.76
N TYR A 81 -8.18 0.92 -6.79
CA TYR A 81 -7.16 -0.07 -6.43
C TYR A 81 -7.66 -1.13 -5.43
N LYS A 82 -8.96 -1.20 -5.14
CA LYS A 82 -9.53 -2.16 -4.18
C LYS A 82 -9.11 -3.61 -4.44
N GLY A 83 -9.07 -4.00 -5.72
CA GLY A 83 -8.64 -5.35 -6.12
C GLY A 83 -7.18 -5.64 -5.80
N GLU A 84 -6.29 -4.69 -6.08
CA GLU A 84 -4.85 -4.78 -5.80
C GLU A 84 -4.58 -4.85 -4.30
N ILE A 85 -5.23 -4.00 -3.51
CA ILE A 85 -5.14 -4.00 -2.05
C ILE A 85 -5.62 -5.33 -1.48
N SER A 86 -6.74 -5.86 -2.00
CA SER A 86 -7.27 -7.16 -1.55
C SER A 86 -6.29 -8.29 -1.87
N LYS A 87 -5.66 -8.27 -3.05
CA LYS A 87 -4.65 -9.24 -3.44
C LYS A 87 -3.40 -9.14 -2.55
N ALA A 88 -2.89 -7.93 -2.31
CA ALA A 88 -1.74 -7.70 -1.43
C ALA A 88 -1.99 -8.24 -0.02
N TYR A 89 -3.19 -8.03 0.53
CA TYR A 89 -3.59 -8.64 1.80
C TYR A 89 -3.55 -10.18 1.73
N TYR A 90 -4.12 -10.79 0.69
CA TYR A 90 -4.07 -12.25 0.55
C TYR A 90 -2.64 -12.76 0.46
N ASP A 91 -1.77 -12.11 -0.30
CA ASP A 91 -0.39 -12.54 -0.50
C ASP A 91 0.42 -12.41 0.81
N GLU A 92 0.27 -11.30 1.55
CA GLU A 92 0.96 -11.05 2.82
C GLU A 92 0.50 -12.00 3.95
N PHE A 93 -0.81 -12.30 4.01
CA PHE A 93 -1.39 -13.04 5.14
C PHE A 93 -1.74 -14.51 4.85
N LYS A 94 -1.69 -14.99 3.59
CA LYS A 94 -1.84 -16.43 3.27
C LYS A 94 -0.64 -17.26 3.72
N GLU A 95 0.57 -16.70 3.71
CA GLU A 95 1.77 -17.44 4.12
C GLU A 95 1.81 -17.77 5.62
N ASN A 96 0.84 -17.25 6.41
CA ASN A 96 0.70 -17.52 7.84
C ASN A 96 -0.42 -18.52 8.19
N ILE A 97 -0.95 -19.28 7.23
CA ILE A 97 -1.91 -20.36 7.48
C ILE A 97 -1.22 -21.72 7.23
N SER A 98 -0.49 -22.21 8.24
CA SER A 98 -0.09 -23.62 8.29
C SER A 98 -1.29 -24.47 8.71
N PHE A 99 -1.65 -25.46 7.89
CA PHE A 99 -2.58 -26.52 8.26
C PHE A 99 -1.99 -27.44 9.33
#